data_AF-A0A2T5XSW5-F1
#
_entry.id   AF-A0A2T5XSW5-F1
#
_cell.length_a   1.000
_cell.length_b   1.000
_cell.length_c   1.000
_cell.angle_alpha   90.00
_cell.angle_beta   90.00
_cell.angle_gamma   90.00
#
_symmetry.space_group_name_H-M   'P 1'
#
loop_
_entity.id
_entity.type
_entity.pdbx_description
1 polymer ?
#
loop_
_entity_poly.entity_id
_entity_poly.type
_entity_poly.pdbx_seq_one_letter_code
_entity_poly.pdbx_strand_id
1 'polypeptide(L)'
;MSKLITENIWALVVLLIALPVLFLPFSPIVSFIFAFSMLVLFSSYNQQVLRVIFSLIGFFSLTVIYASRAYKEELAMDLSIYYDTYNLIYRGYFFEALLLFGKGVEGGLIVLYRLYIAIFDKLTPFDLAFFNMNLCGIGCISWLEIYGLKYVEKKYRGICMAFFLLFFSVQMSGFLQRQALATIILLFAISQKKSRNFYLLTLLATFFHITSLVLCVLFRYVLRKDFHTNSFLKVFIIVLLFRVSFPYIVQQLIGLGSIIPGMEKLYQFSEISFSIASARYAILVILLLIINVFFYKKINSYWKKFIIVSCVFYLIFLGIPLFSERIFFILLYLYGYFLFVSMKELSIKVAVFFSFVYLSLFVVEKLNGLQTLYDPFWQRYPVSSIVPFYYFNPKLL
;
A
#
# COMPACT_ATOMS: atom_id res chain seq x y z
N MET A 1 30.31 18.94 34.95
CA MET A 1 29.89 18.06 33.84
C MET A 1 29.49 18.99 32.70
N SER A 2 30.39 19.13 31.73
CA SER A 2 30.66 20.40 31.05
C SER A 2 29.82 20.60 29.80
N LYS A 3 29.61 21.88 29.45
CA LYS A 3 28.99 22.39 28.21
C LYS A 3 29.47 21.65 26.94
N LEU A 4 30.74 21.20 26.95
CA LEU A 4 31.36 20.38 25.90
C LEU A 4 30.67 19.02 25.69
N ILE A 5 30.26 18.34 26.77
CA ILE A 5 29.55 17.05 26.70
C ILE A 5 28.17 17.27 26.08
N THR A 6 27.47 18.33 26.48
CA THR A 6 26.16 18.66 25.91
C THR A 6 26.24 19.06 24.44
N GLU A 7 27.24 19.85 24.02
CA GLU A 7 27.46 20.23 22.63
C GLU A 7 27.78 19.02 21.73
N ASN A 8 28.63 18.10 22.21
CA ASN A 8 28.95 16.85 21.50
C ASN A 8 27.74 15.92 21.35
N ILE A 9 26.87 15.84 22.36
CA ILE A 9 25.62 15.07 22.26
C ILE A 9 24.66 15.69 21.23
N TRP A 10 24.53 17.01 21.19
CA TRP A 10 23.70 17.69 20.18
C TRP A 10 24.23 17.50 18.77
N ALA A 11 25.55 17.63 18.57
CA ALA A 11 26.18 17.37 17.28
C ALA A 11 25.92 15.93 16.81
N LEU A 12 26.02 14.95 17.72
CA LEU A 12 25.71 13.56 17.44
C LEU A 12 24.24 13.36 17.06
N VAL A 13 23.30 13.97 17.80
CA VAL A 13 21.85 13.90 17.50
C VAL A 13 21.54 14.50 16.13
N VAL A 14 22.10 15.65 15.80
CA VAL A 14 21.93 16.30 14.49
C VAL A 14 22.49 15.41 13.38
N LEU A 15 23.67 14.83 13.58
CA LEU A 15 24.30 13.93 12.62
C LEU A 15 23.42 12.68 12.39
N LEU A 16 22.89 12.07 13.45
CA LEU A 16 21.99 10.92 13.36
C LEU A 16 20.70 11.24 12.59
N ILE A 17 20.12 12.43 12.81
CA ILE A 17 18.93 12.90 12.09
C ILE A 17 19.23 13.12 10.60
N ALA A 18 20.46 13.51 10.25
CA ALA A 18 20.86 13.75 8.86
C ALA A 18 21.16 12.47 8.07
N LEU A 19 21.50 11.35 8.74
CA LEU A 19 21.92 10.10 8.07
C LEU A 19 20.96 9.61 6.96
N PRO A 20 19.62 9.56 7.17
CA PRO A 20 18.73 9.12 6.10
C PRO A 20 18.85 9.98 4.83
N VAL A 21 18.99 11.31 4.98
CA VAL A 21 19.14 12.25 3.86
C VAL A 21 20.49 12.09 3.20
N LEU A 22 21.56 11.98 4.00
CA LEU A 22 22.93 11.90 3.49
C LEU A 22 23.18 10.62 2.68
N PHE A 23 22.58 9.50 3.07
CA PHE A 23 22.73 8.22 2.36
C PHE A 23 21.76 8.06 1.19
N LEU A 24 20.66 8.82 1.13
CA LEU A 24 19.65 8.67 0.08
C LEU A 24 20.20 8.76 -1.36
N PRO A 25 21.13 9.67 -1.69
CA PRO A 25 21.69 9.76 -3.03
C PRO A 25 22.58 8.56 -3.40
N PHE A 26 23.17 7.88 -2.41
CA PHE A 26 24.23 6.89 -2.63
C PHE A 26 23.79 5.45 -2.39
N SER A 27 22.87 5.22 -1.45
CA SER A 27 22.29 3.90 -1.17
C SER A 27 20.88 4.02 -0.55
N PRO A 28 19.84 3.79 -1.35
CA PRO A 28 18.45 3.78 -0.88
C PRO A 28 18.19 2.75 0.23
N ILE A 29 18.84 1.57 0.20
CA ILE A 29 18.74 0.58 1.28
C ILE A 29 19.25 1.15 2.61
N VAL A 30 20.42 1.77 2.61
CA VAL A 30 21.03 2.31 3.84
C VAL A 30 20.21 3.51 4.34
N SER A 31 19.75 4.37 3.43
CA SER A 31 18.83 5.46 3.76
C SER A 31 17.54 4.95 4.40
N PHE A 32 16.95 3.89 3.86
CA PHE A 32 15.76 3.25 4.43
C PHE A 32 16.00 2.71 5.85
N ILE A 33 17.10 1.99 6.06
CA ILE A 33 17.48 1.46 7.38
C ILE A 33 17.62 2.59 8.39
N PHE A 34 18.30 3.69 8.02
CA PHE A 34 18.42 4.84 8.90
C PHE A 34 17.07 5.52 9.15
N ALA A 35 16.25 5.75 8.12
CA ALA A 35 14.92 6.34 8.28
C ALA A 35 14.05 5.52 9.25
N PHE A 36 14.05 4.19 9.08
CA PHE A 36 13.36 3.26 9.96
C PHE A 36 13.90 3.34 11.40
N SER A 37 15.22 3.25 11.58
CA SER A 37 15.83 3.28 12.92
C SER A 37 15.57 4.63 13.61
N MET A 38 15.62 5.74 12.89
CA MET A 38 15.32 7.06 13.45
C MET A 38 13.85 7.19 13.84
N LEU A 39 12.90 6.63 13.07
CA LEU A 39 11.50 6.58 13.47
C LEU A 39 11.29 5.81 14.78
N VAL A 40 12.00 4.71 15.00
CA VAL A 40 11.93 3.93 16.25
C VAL A 40 12.60 4.67 17.40
N LEU A 41 13.86 5.11 17.23
CA LEU A 41 14.67 5.75 18.27
C LEU A 41 14.08 7.08 18.73
N PHE A 42 13.59 7.91 17.80
CA PHE A 42 13.02 9.22 18.13
C PHE A 42 11.52 9.19 18.43
N SER A 43 10.90 8.00 18.48
CA SER A 43 9.46 7.87 18.70
C SER A 43 8.99 8.51 20.01
N SER A 44 9.77 8.38 21.08
CA SER A 44 9.42 8.91 22.42
C SER A 44 9.31 10.44 22.45
N TYR A 45 10.08 11.15 21.62
CA TYR A 45 10.06 12.61 21.53
C TYR A 45 8.82 13.16 20.80
N ASN A 46 8.10 12.31 20.05
CA ASN A 46 6.86 12.65 19.36
C ASN A 46 6.95 13.92 18.47
N GLN A 47 8.10 14.17 17.85
CA GLN A 47 8.28 15.29 16.93
C GLN A 47 7.63 14.98 15.58
N GLN A 48 6.52 15.64 15.27
CA GLN A 48 5.74 15.39 14.05
C GLN A 48 6.54 15.66 12.78
N VAL A 49 7.26 16.79 12.73
CA VAL A 49 8.06 17.18 11.57
C VAL A 49 9.11 16.13 11.25
N LEU A 50 9.91 15.72 12.24
CA LEU A 50 10.92 14.67 12.06
C LEU A 50 10.30 13.34 11.63
N ARG A 51 9.19 12.94 12.25
CA ARG A 51 8.47 11.71 11.88
C ARG A 51 8.00 11.74 10.43
N VAL A 52 7.43 12.86 9.97
CA VAL A 52 6.99 13.02 8.57
C VAL A 52 8.19 12.98 7.62
N ILE A 53 9.26 13.71 7.93
CA ILE A 53 10.49 13.74 7.12
C ILE A 53 11.06 12.32 6.98
N PHE A 54 11.28 11.60 8.09
CA PHE A 54 11.78 10.23 8.03
C PHE A 54 10.83 9.28 7.32
N SER A 55 9.52 9.47 7.47
CA SER A 55 8.53 8.66 6.75
C SER A 55 8.59 8.89 5.25
N LEU A 56 8.73 10.14 4.80
CA LEU A 56 8.84 10.49 3.38
C LEU A 56 10.15 9.99 2.77
N ILE A 57 11.29 10.18 3.46
CA ILE A 57 12.59 9.67 3.01
C ILE A 57 12.59 8.14 2.95
N GLY A 58 12.08 7.49 4.00
CA GLY A 58 11.98 6.04 4.07
C GLY A 58 11.08 5.49 2.96
N PHE A 59 9.92 6.12 2.72
CA PHE A 59 9.03 5.71 1.64
C PHE A 59 9.66 5.91 0.26
N PHE A 60 10.26 7.08 0.01
CA PHE A 60 10.95 7.35 -1.24
C PHE A 60 12.07 6.33 -1.47
N SER A 61 12.86 6.03 -0.44
CA SER A 61 13.88 4.97 -0.49
C SER A 61 13.28 3.61 -0.88
N LEU A 62 12.12 3.24 -0.32
CA LEU A 62 11.40 2.03 -0.75
C LEU A 62 10.98 2.09 -2.22
N THR A 63 10.47 3.22 -2.71
CA THR A 63 10.10 3.34 -4.13
C THR A 63 11.30 3.15 -5.04
N VAL A 64 12.47 3.68 -4.68
CA VAL A 64 13.72 3.45 -5.41
C VAL A 64 14.10 1.96 -5.34
N ILE A 65 14.14 1.35 -4.14
CA ILE A 65 14.43 -0.09 -4.00
C ILE A 65 13.54 -0.93 -4.94
N TYR A 66 12.22 -0.69 -4.95
CA TYR A 66 11.30 -1.44 -5.81
C TYR A 66 11.41 -1.08 -7.29
N ALA A 67 11.77 0.17 -7.63
CA ALA A 67 12.01 0.64 -8.99
C ALA A 67 13.30 0.07 -9.63
N SER A 68 14.18 -0.55 -8.83
CA SER A 68 15.41 -1.18 -9.30
C SER A 68 15.21 -2.48 -10.10
N ARG A 69 14.01 -3.09 -10.01
CA ARG A 69 13.62 -4.32 -10.73
C ARG A 69 13.30 -4.05 -12.21
N ALA A 70 13.14 -5.10 -13.01
CA ALA A 70 12.78 -4.97 -14.43
C ALA A 70 11.27 -4.92 -14.71
N TYR A 71 10.41 -5.11 -13.70
CA TYR A 71 8.94 -5.05 -13.82
C TYR A 71 8.37 -6.04 -14.85
N LYS A 72 9.03 -7.20 -15.05
CA LYS A 72 8.66 -8.15 -16.10
C LYS A 72 7.21 -8.62 -15.96
N GLU A 73 6.81 -8.99 -14.75
CA GLU A 73 5.46 -9.45 -14.45
C GLU A 73 4.45 -8.31 -14.52
N GLU A 74 4.78 -7.14 -13.97
CA GLU A 74 3.90 -5.98 -13.95
C GLU A 74 3.59 -5.47 -15.35
N LEU A 75 4.58 -5.44 -16.24
CA LEU A 75 4.42 -5.09 -17.66
C LEU A 75 3.57 -6.11 -18.42
N ALA A 76 3.69 -7.40 -18.09
CA ALA A 76 2.83 -8.44 -18.65
C ALA A 76 1.38 -8.36 -18.14
N MET A 77 1.12 -7.60 -17.07
CA MET A 77 -0.20 -7.39 -16.48
C MET A 77 -0.72 -5.96 -16.74
N ASP A 78 -1.27 -5.30 -15.72
CA ASP A 78 -2.02 -4.04 -15.85
C ASP A 78 -1.12 -2.82 -16.18
N LEU A 79 0.21 -2.88 -15.97
CA LEU A 79 1.09 -1.73 -16.19
C LEU A 79 1.23 -1.36 -17.68
N SER A 80 1.23 -2.35 -18.58
CA SER A 80 1.25 -2.08 -20.03
C SER A 80 0.01 -1.31 -20.46
N ILE A 81 -1.19 -1.74 -20.03
CA ILE A 81 -2.46 -1.06 -20.29
C ILE A 81 -2.41 0.40 -19.82
N TYR A 82 -1.85 0.63 -18.62
CA TYR A 82 -1.67 1.96 -18.07
C TYR A 82 -0.71 2.82 -18.91
N TYR A 83 0.39 2.25 -19.37
CA TYR A 83 1.33 2.97 -20.23
C TYR A 83 0.77 3.24 -21.64
N ASP A 84 0.05 2.30 -22.22
CA ASP A 84 -0.62 2.48 -23.51
C ASP A 84 -1.68 3.60 -23.43
N THR A 85 -2.41 3.63 -22.32
CA THR A 85 -3.35 4.72 -22.03
C THR A 85 -2.64 6.07 -21.93
N TYR A 86 -1.50 6.13 -21.22
CA TYR A 86 -0.68 7.35 -21.17
C TYR A 86 -0.21 7.78 -22.56
N ASN A 87 0.27 6.85 -23.40
CA ASN A 87 0.71 7.14 -24.76
C ASN A 87 -0.41 7.66 -25.66
N LEU A 88 -1.64 7.17 -25.50
CA LEU A 88 -2.81 7.70 -26.23
C LEU A 88 -3.05 9.16 -25.89
N ILE A 89 -3.02 9.51 -24.60
CA ILE A 89 -3.19 10.91 -24.13
C ILE A 89 -2.04 11.78 -24.64
N TYR A 90 -0.80 11.27 -24.58
CA TYR A 90 0.39 11.98 -25.06
C TYR A 90 0.30 12.30 -26.57
N ARG A 91 -0.32 11.43 -27.36
CA ARG A 91 -0.56 11.63 -28.80
C ARG A 91 -1.80 12.50 -29.11
N GLY A 92 -2.55 12.94 -28.11
CA GLY A 92 -3.73 13.80 -28.27
C GLY A 92 -5.09 13.10 -28.23
N TYR A 93 -5.14 11.78 -28.08
CA TYR A 93 -6.37 10.97 -28.08
C TYR A 93 -7.01 10.87 -26.69
N PHE A 94 -7.36 12.02 -26.11
CA PHE A 94 -7.85 12.10 -24.73
C PHE A 94 -9.23 11.45 -24.54
N PHE A 95 -10.15 11.64 -25.48
CA PHE A 95 -11.52 11.12 -25.36
C PHE A 95 -11.57 9.60 -25.51
N GLU A 96 -10.74 9.05 -26.39
CA GLU A 96 -10.56 7.61 -26.58
C GLU A 96 -9.99 6.99 -25.31
N ALA A 97 -8.99 7.63 -24.70
CA ALA A 97 -8.40 7.19 -23.44
C ALA A 97 -9.43 7.17 -22.28
N LEU A 98 -10.38 8.12 -22.23
CA LEU A 98 -11.46 8.12 -21.23
C LEU A 98 -12.36 6.89 -21.33
N LEU A 99 -12.60 6.39 -22.55
CA LEU A 99 -13.50 5.25 -22.77
C LEU A 99 -12.88 3.90 -22.38
N LEU A 100 -11.56 3.82 -22.20
CA LEU A 100 -10.84 2.59 -21.85
C LEU A 100 -11.18 2.05 -20.46
N PHE A 101 -11.48 2.94 -19.50
CA PHE A 101 -11.79 2.55 -18.12
C PHE A 101 -13.22 2.92 -17.75
N GLY A 102 -13.98 1.92 -17.30
CA GLY A 102 -15.39 2.09 -16.90
C GLY A 102 -16.28 2.78 -17.93
N LYS A 103 -15.91 2.74 -19.23
CA LYS A 103 -16.57 3.48 -20.32
C LYS A 103 -16.74 4.97 -20.04
N GLY A 104 -15.72 5.61 -19.45
CA GLY A 104 -15.73 7.05 -19.11
C GLY A 104 -16.07 7.36 -17.66
N VAL A 105 -16.55 6.39 -16.88
CA VAL A 105 -16.82 6.60 -15.44
C VAL A 105 -15.53 6.70 -14.62
N GLU A 106 -14.47 5.99 -15.03
CA GLU A 106 -13.20 5.90 -14.30
C GLU A 106 -12.12 6.83 -14.91
N GLY A 107 -12.41 8.13 -15.00
CA GLY A 107 -11.53 9.12 -15.63
C GLY A 107 -10.39 9.66 -14.76
N GLY A 108 -10.31 9.32 -13.47
CA GLY A 108 -9.37 9.91 -12.52
C GLY A 108 -7.89 9.74 -12.91
N LEU A 109 -7.52 8.55 -13.35
CA LEU A 109 -6.15 8.28 -13.82
C LEU A 109 -5.82 9.04 -15.10
N ILE A 110 -6.79 9.18 -16.01
CA ILE A 110 -6.62 9.91 -17.29
C ILE A 110 -6.32 11.39 -17.02
N VAL A 111 -7.05 12.00 -16.09
CA VAL A 111 -6.80 13.39 -15.66
C VAL A 111 -5.41 13.51 -15.03
N LEU A 112 -5.02 12.55 -14.18
CA LEU A 112 -3.68 12.55 -13.57
C LEU A 112 -2.57 12.44 -14.62
N TYR A 113 -2.70 11.57 -15.61
CA TYR A 113 -1.73 11.45 -16.69
C TYR A 113 -1.62 12.72 -17.54
N ARG A 114 -2.73 13.42 -17.76
CA ARG A 114 -2.69 14.73 -18.42
C ARG A 114 -1.90 15.76 -17.61
N LEU A 115 -1.96 15.71 -16.28
CA LEU A 115 -1.10 16.54 -15.42
C LEU A 115 0.37 16.13 -15.54
N TYR A 116 0.68 14.83 -15.61
CA TYR A 116 2.06 14.38 -15.83
C TYR A 116 2.63 14.88 -17.16
N ILE A 117 1.88 14.79 -18.24
CA ILE A 117 2.31 15.28 -19.57
C ILE A 117 2.53 16.80 -19.58
N ALA A 118 1.82 17.55 -18.72
CA ALA A 118 2.01 19.00 -18.61
C ALA A 118 3.30 19.40 -17.87
N ILE A 119 3.88 18.49 -17.08
CA ILE A 119 5.04 18.78 -16.21
C ILE A 119 6.30 18.08 -16.71
N PHE A 120 6.15 16.87 -17.25
CA PHE A 120 7.24 16.01 -17.67
C PHE A 120 7.18 15.74 -19.17
N ASP A 121 8.34 15.52 -19.76
CA ASP A 121 8.46 14.93 -21.10
C ASP A 121 7.91 13.49 -21.11
N LYS A 122 8.06 12.80 -22.24
CA LYS A 122 7.59 11.42 -22.42
C LYS A 122 8.16 10.50 -21.33
N LEU A 123 7.27 10.08 -20.42
CA LEU A 123 7.58 9.15 -19.35
C LEU A 123 7.66 7.72 -19.86
N THR A 124 8.50 6.89 -19.23
CA THR A 124 8.50 5.44 -19.42
C THR A 124 7.44 4.76 -18.54
N PRO A 125 7.11 3.47 -18.76
CA PRO A 125 6.23 2.73 -17.85
C PRO A 125 6.73 2.72 -16.40
N PHE A 126 8.05 2.69 -16.23
CA PHE A 126 8.69 2.69 -14.91
C PHE A 126 8.51 4.02 -14.20
N ASP A 127 8.63 5.13 -14.94
CA ASP A 127 8.47 6.47 -14.36
C ASP A 127 7.02 6.67 -13.91
N LEU A 128 6.04 6.21 -14.70
CA LEU A 128 4.63 6.23 -14.30
C LEU A 128 4.40 5.43 -13.02
N ALA A 129 4.94 4.21 -12.94
CA ALA A 129 4.84 3.40 -11.74
C ALA A 129 5.51 4.11 -10.54
N PHE A 130 6.71 4.66 -10.73
CA PHE A 130 7.46 5.37 -9.69
C PHE A 130 6.71 6.59 -9.15
N PHE A 131 6.16 7.43 -10.01
CA PHE A 131 5.36 8.59 -9.60
C PHE A 131 4.09 8.15 -8.88
N ASN A 132 3.41 7.11 -9.39
CA ASN A 132 2.20 6.60 -8.74
C ASN A 132 2.49 6.04 -7.34
N MET A 133 3.56 5.25 -7.18
CA MET A 133 4.01 4.73 -5.89
C MET A 133 4.23 5.88 -4.89
N ASN A 134 4.97 6.93 -5.29
CA ASN A 134 5.27 8.07 -4.43
C ASN A 134 4.03 8.88 -4.06
N LEU A 135 3.16 9.17 -5.03
CA LEU A 135 1.87 9.82 -4.77
C LEU A 135 1.05 9.00 -3.78
N CYS A 136 1.08 7.67 -3.92
CA CYS A 136 0.39 6.79 -3.02
C CYS A 136 0.95 6.84 -1.58
N GLY A 137 2.27 6.81 -1.45
CA GLY A 137 2.96 6.93 -0.16
C GLY A 137 2.67 8.23 0.55
N ILE A 138 2.75 9.36 -0.16
CA ILE A 138 2.43 10.69 0.39
C ILE A 138 0.99 10.71 0.89
N GLY A 139 0.04 10.18 0.10
CA GLY A 139 -1.36 10.08 0.49
C GLY A 139 -1.57 9.24 1.76
N CYS A 140 -0.94 8.09 1.86
CA CYS A 140 -1.02 7.22 3.04
C CYS A 140 -0.36 7.82 4.28
N ILE A 141 0.83 8.41 4.16
CA ILE A 141 1.51 9.09 5.27
C ILE A 141 0.64 10.24 5.78
N SER A 142 0.08 11.04 4.87
CA SER A 142 -0.84 12.13 5.21
C SER A 142 -2.08 11.62 5.94
N TRP A 143 -2.67 10.52 5.45
CA TRP A 143 -3.81 9.89 6.10
C TRP A 143 -3.47 9.38 7.51
N LEU A 144 -2.30 8.75 7.69
CA LEU A 144 -1.84 8.27 8.99
C LEU A 144 -1.67 9.42 9.97
N GLU A 145 -1.02 10.50 9.58
CA GLU A 145 -0.83 11.68 10.45
C GLU A 145 -2.15 12.34 10.85
N ILE A 146 -3.10 12.46 9.91
CA ILE A 146 -4.38 13.14 10.16
C ILE A 146 -5.38 12.24 10.91
N TYR A 147 -5.47 10.95 10.54
CA TYR A 147 -6.53 10.05 11.00
C TYR A 147 -6.03 8.80 11.71
N GLY A 148 -4.95 8.17 11.27
CA GLY A 148 -4.49 6.89 11.82
C GLY A 148 -3.86 7.01 13.21
N LEU A 149 -2.89 7.92 13.36
CA LEU A 149 -2.08 8.10 14.56
C LEU A 149 -2.85 8.72 15.74
N LYS A 150 -4.07 9.22 15.52
CA LYS A 150 -4.93 9.69 16.62
C LYS A 150 -5.30 8.56 17.61
N TYR A 151 -5.25 7.30 17.16
CA TYR A 151 -5.48 6.11 17.98
C TYR A 151 -4.19 5.49 18.55
N VAL A 152 -3.04 6.16 18.36
CA VAL A 152 -1.75 5.71 18.84
C VAL A 152 -1.20 6.71 19.85
N GLU A 153 -0.78 6.21 21.01
CA GLU A 153 -0.09 7.02 22.03
C GLU A 153 1.09 7.78 21.41
N LYS A 154 1.21 9.06 21.75
CA LYS A 154 2.20 9.98 21.18
C LYS A 154 3.63 9.40 21.13
N LYS A 155 4.07 8.78 22.24
CA LYS A 155 5.40 8.16 22.37
C LYS A 155 5.68 6.97 21.45
N TYR A 156 4.66 6.36 20.83
CA TYR A 156 4.82 5.20 19.95
C TYR A 156 4.47 5.49 18.48
N ARG A 157 4.16 6.73 18.13
CA ARG A 157 3.78 7.11 16.76
C ARG A 157 4.91 6.90 15.76
N GLY A 158 6.17 7.11 16.16
CA GLY A 158 7.33 6.84 15.31
C GLY A 158 7.45 5.35 14.98
N ILE A 159 7.34 4.48 16.00
CA ILE A 159 7.34 3.02 15.81
C ILE A 159 6.18 2.58 14.90
N CYS A 160 5.00 3.16 15.06
CA CYS A 160 3.86 2.90 14.19
C CYS A 160 4.15 3.21 12.72
N MET A 161 4.77 4.36 12.44
CA MET A 161 5.19 4.74 11.08
C MET A 161 6.29 3.81 10.54
N ALA A 162 7.22 3.36 11.39
CA ALA A 162 8.25 2.40 11.00
C ALA A 162 7.62 1.06 10.57
N PHE A 163 6.63 0.56 11.31
CA PHE A 163 5.84 -0.62 10.92
C PHE A 163 5.09 -0.40 9.61
N PHE A 164 4.44 0.76 9.45
CA PHE A 164 3.75 1.09 8.20
C PHE A 164 4.70 0.99 7.01
N LEU A 165 5.87 1.63 7.07
CA LEU A 165 6.86 1.59 5.98
C LEU A 165 7.33 0.16 5.68
N LEU A 166 7.69 -0.60 6.73
CA LEU A 166 8.29 -1.92 6.57
C LEU A 166 7.37 -2.94 5.87
N PHE A 167 6.05 -2.76 6.00
CA PHE A 167 5.05 -3.67 5.46
C PHE A 167 4.21 -3.06 4.34
N PHE A 168 4.48 -1.83 3.92
CA PHE A 168 3.72 -1.21 2.83
C PHE A 168 3.98 -1.94 1.51
N SER A 169 2.91 -2.33 0.82
CA SER A 169 3.03 -2.99 -0.48
C SER A 169 3.32 -1.98 -1.61
N VAL A 170 4.58 -1.54 -1.70
CA VAL A 170 5.03 -0.58 -2.72
C VAL A 170 4.83 -1.11 -4.13
N GLN A 171 5.18 -2.37 -4.38
CA GLN A 171 5.02 -3.01 -5.69
C GLN A 171 3.58 -2.90 -6.22
N MET A 172 2.59 -3.31 -5.41
CA MET A 172 1.17 -3.27 -5.81
C MET A 172 0.71 -1.85 -6.13
N SER A 173 1.25 -0.83 -5.45
CA SER A 173 0.94 0.56 -5.74
C SER A 173 1.46 1.05 -7.10
N GLY A 174 2.49 0.43 -7.67
CA GLY A 174 3.02 0.82 -8.98
C GLY A 174 2.29 0.23 -10.18
N PHE A 175 1.77 -1.00 -10.06
CA PHE A 175 1.12 -1.67 -11.19
C PHE A 175 -0.40 -1.80 -11.07
N LEU A 176 -1.02 -1.62 -9.89
CA LEU A 176 -2.48 -1.52 -9.74
C LEU A 176 -2.90 -0.06 -9.51
N GLN A 177 -2.46 0.83 -10.39
CA GLN A 177 -2.45 2.27 -10.15
C GLN A 177 -3.83 2.86 -9.84
N ARG A 178 -4.88 2.45 -10.56
CA ARG A 178 -6.25 2.92 -10.33
C ARG A 178 -6.75 2.55 -8.94
N GLN A 179 -6.58 1.29 -8.55
CA GLN A 179 -6.98 0.78 -7.24
C GLN A 179 -6.18 1.41 -6.11
N ALA A 180 -4.89 1.57 -6.32
CA ALA A 180 -3.95 2.20 -5.39
C ALA A 180 -4.36 3.63 -5.03
N LEU A 181 -4.59 4.47 -6.04
CA LEU A 181 -5.03 5.86 -5.84
C LEU A 181 -6.42 5.91 -5.22
N ALA A 182 -7.36 5.10 -5.72
CA ALA A 182 -8.72 5.06 -5.20
C ALA A 182 -8.75 4.64 -3.71
N THR A 183 -7.89 3.70 -3.30
CA THR A 183 -7.80 3.22 -1.91
C THR A 183 -7.38 4.33 -0.95
N ILE A 184 -6.50 5.23 -1.35
CA ILE A 184 -6.09 6.36 -0.51
C ILE A 184 -7.27 7.28 -0.28
N ILE A 185 -7.97 7.65 -1.35
CA ILE A 185 -9.12 8.55 -1.27
C ILE A 185 -10.24 7.88 -0.45
N LEU A 186 -10.42 6.57 -0.60
CA LEU A 186 -11.31 5.76 0.23
C LEU A 186 -10.93 5.83 1.71
N LEU A 187 -9.64 5.75 2.06
CA LEU A 187 -9.18 5.87 3.46
C LEU A 187 -9.59 7.21 4.07
N PHE A 188 -9.41 8.30 3.32
CA PHE A 188 -9.89 9.62 3.70
C PHE A 188 -11.42 9.64 3.82
N ALA A 189 -12.16 9.02 2.90
CA ALA A 189 -13.62 8.98 2.88
C ALA A 189 -14.18 8.30 4.14
N ILE A 190 -13.77 7.06 4.43
CA ILE A 190 -14.30 6.28 5.56
C ILE A 190 -13.95 6.89 6.91
N SER A 191 -12.92 7.74 6.96
CA SER A 191 -12.48 8.45 8.16
C SER A 191 -13.26 9.76 8.42
N GLN A 192 -14.05 10.24 7.46
CA GLN A 192 -14.84 11.46 7.63
C GLN A 192 -15.97 11.28 8.63
N LYS A 193 -16.13 12.28 9.52
CA LYS A 193 -17.30 12.37 10.40
C LYS A 193 -18.53 12.84 9.64
N LYS A 194 -18.41 13.96 8.93
CA LYS A 194 -19.48 14.62 8.15
C LYS A 194 -19.87 13.80 6.91
N SER A 195 -21.16 13.63 6.67
CA SER A 195 -21.71 12.87 5.54
C SER A 195 -21.33 13.47 4.18
N ARG A 196 -21.42 14.80 4.02
CA ARG A 196 -21.03 15.51 2.79
C ARG A 196 -19.63 15.14 2.33
N ASN A 197 -18.64 15.23 3.21
CA ASN A 197 -17.24 14.92 2.87
C ASN A 197 -17.06 13.44 2.53
N PHE A 198 -17.78 12.53 3.21
CA PHE A 198 -17.76 11.12 2.86
C PHE A 198 -18.25 10.90 1.42
N TYR A 199 -19.38 11.50 1.03
CA TYR A 199 -19.94 11.32 -0.31
C TYR A 199 -19.03 11.93 -1.38
N LEU A 200 -18.50 13.14 -1.17
CA LEU A 200 -17.58 13.78 -2.11
C LEU A 200 -16.31 12.95 -2.32
N LEU A 201 -15.70 12.47 -1.24
CA LEU A 201 -14.50 11.62 -1.34
C LEU A 201 -14.83 10.23 -1.92
N THR A 202 -16.02 9.69 -1.66
CA THR A 202 -16.47 8.43 -2.28
C THR A 202 -16.63 8.58 -3.78
N LEU A 203 -17.25 9.68 -4.24
CA LEU A 203 -17.35 10.00 -5.66
C LEU A 203 -15.96 10.16 -6.28
N LEU A 204 -15.06 10.88 -5.61
CA LEU A 204 -13.69 11.03 -6.08
C LEU A 204 -12.94 9.70 -6.15
N ALA A 205 -13.07 8.82 -5.15
CA ALA A 205 -12.47 7.48 -5.18
C ALA A 205 -13.06 6.63 -6.33
N THR A 206 -14.38 6.71 -6.54
CA THR A 206 -15.09 6.03 -7.63
C THR A 206 -14.60 6.50 -9.00
N PHE A 207 -14.26 7.78 -9.13
CA PHE A 207 -13.68 8.34 -10.34
C PHE A 207 -12.32 7.73 -10.70
N PHE A 208 -11.56 7.22 -9.73
CA PHE A 208 -10.34 6.43 -9.99
C PHE A 208 -10.65 4.95 -10.18
N HIS A 209 -11.53 4.39 -9.35
CA HIS A 209 -11.92 2.98 -9.47
C HIS A 209 -13.33 2.71 -8.90
N ILE A 210 -14.21 2.14 -9.72
CA ILE A 210 -15.64 2.03 -9.45
C ILE A 210 -15.98 1.18 -8.22
N THR A 211 -15.17 0.15 -7.93
CA THR A 211 -15.38 -0.73 -6.77
C THR A 211 -15.30 0.02 -5.44
N SER A 212 -14.62 1.18 -5.42
CA SER A 212 -14.53 2.06 -4.25
C SER A 212 -15.88 2.53 -3.73
N LEU A 213 -16.89 2.67 -4.61
CA LEU A 213 -18.24 3.04 -4.19
C LEU A 213 -18.80 2.02 -3.19
N VAL A 214 -18.75 0.74 -3.56
CA VAL A 214 -19.24 -0.38 -2.73
C VAL A 214 -18.39 -0.51 -1.47
N LEU A 215 -17.07 -0.44 -1.61
CA LEU A 215 -16.14 -0.59 -0.49
C LEU A 215 -16.24 0.55 0.53
N CYS A 216 -16.41 1.80 0.10
CA CYS A 216 -16.63 2.94 0.99
C CYS A 216 -17.86 2.73 1.89
N VAL A 217 -18.97 2.26 1.31
CA VAL A 217 -20.21 1.98 2.05
C VAL A 217 -19.99 0.82 3.02
N LEU A 218 -19.44 -0.29 2.53
CA LEU A 218 -19.16 -1.48 3.33
C LEU A 218 -18.26 -1.15 4.53
N PHE A 219 -17.11 -0.52 4.28
CA PHE A 219 -16.13 -0.23 5.32
C PHE A 219 -16.60 0.83 6.30
N ARG A 220 -17.36 1.84 5.86
CA ARG A 220 -17.99 2.80 6.77
C ARG A 220 -19.02 2.12 7.68
N TYR A 221 -19.79 1.18 7.13
CA TYR A 221 -20.73 0.38 7.91
C TYR A 221 -19.99 -0.46 8.95
N VAL A 222 -18.94 -1.18 8.53
CA VAL A 222 -18.08 -1.96 9.43
C VAL A 222 -17.48 -1.07 10.52
N LEU A 223 -17.02 0.14 10.23
CA LEU A 223 -16.39 1.00 11.25
C LEU A 223 -17.35 1.65 12.24
N ARG A 224 -18.64 1.81 11.89
CA ARG A 224 -19.59 2.63 12.69
C ARG A 224 -20.68 1.84 13.40
N LYS A 225 -21.06 0.67 12.88
CA LYS A 225 -22.11 -0.15 13.50
C LYS A 225 -21.50 -1.20 14.40
N ASP A 226 -22.11 -1.50 15.52
CA ASP A 226 -21.71 -2.67 16.30
C ASP A 226 -22.19 -3.94 15.60
N PHE A 227 -21.30 -4.93 15.47
CA PHE A 227 -21.72 -6.27 15.06
C PHE A 227 -21.91 -7.09 16.32
N HIS A 228 -23.15 -7.53 16.56
CA HIS A 228 -23.36 -8.68 17.42
C HIS A 228 -22.80 -9.94 16.73
N THR A 229 -22.32 -10.90 17.52
CA THR A 229 -21.74 -12.16 17.03
C THR A 229 -22.65 -12.86 16.01
N ASN A 230 -23.96 -12.84 16.25
CA ASN A 230 -24.97 -13.43 15.35
C ASN A 230 -25.05 -12.71 13.99
N SER A 231 -24.96 -11.38 13.97
CA SER A 231 -24.95 -10.60 12.73
C SER A 231 -23.68 -10.84 11.92
N PHE A 232 -22.52 -10.94 12.60
CA PHE A 232 -21.27 -11.29 11.95
C PHE A 232 -21.32 -12.70 11.34
N LEU A 233 -21.83 -13.68 12.08
CA LEU A 233 -21.96 -15.07 11.60
C LEU A 233 -22.87 -15.16 10.36
N LYS A 234 -24.00 -14.43 10.35
CA LYS A 234 -24.89 -14.37 9.17
C LYS A 234 -24.16 -13.81 7.94
N VAL A 235 -23.46 -12.69 8.09
CA VAL A 235 -22.70 -12.09 6.97
C VAL A 235 -21.59 -13.04 6.51
N PHE A 236 -20.88 -13.67 7.46
CA PHE A 236 -19.84 -14.66 7.15
C PHE A 236 -20.40 -15.84 6.33
N ILE A 237 -21.53 -16.42 6.73
CA ILE A 237 -22.19 -17.50 5.99
C ILE A 237 -22.59 -17.03 4.59
N ILE A 238 -23.18 -15.83 4.45
CA ILE A 238 -23.55 -15.26 3.15
C ILE A 238 -22.32 -15.12 2.24
N VAL A 239 -21.22 -14.59 2.75
CA VAL A 239 -19.98 -14.40 1.97
C VAL A 239 -19.34 -15.75 1.61
N LEU A 240 -19.40 -16.74 2.50
CA LEU A 240 -18.94 -18.10 2.23
C LEU A 240 -19.78 -18.77 1.13
N LEU A 241 -21.10 -18.66 1.21
CA LEU A 241 -22.01 -19.15 0.17
C LEU A 241 -21.72 -18.46 -1.16
N PHE A 242 -21.53 -17.13 -1.16
CA PHE A 242 -21.12 -16.39 -2.36
C PHE A 242 -19.80 -16.92 -2.94
N ARG A 243 -18.79 -17.21 -2.11
CA ARG A 243 -17.52 -17.79 -2.55
C ARG A 243 -17.70 -19.16 -3.22
N VAL A 244 -18.51 -20.03 -2.63
CA VAL A 244 -18.79 -21.37 -3.16
C VAL A 244 -19.57 -21.27 -4.49
N SER A 245 -20.52 -20.34 -4.57
CA SER A 245 -21.30 -20.10 -5.78
C SER A 245 -20.61 -19.21 -6.82
N PHE A 246 -19.46 -18.60 -6.49
CA PHE A 246 -18.75 -17.64 -7.35
C PHE A 246 -18.45 -18.20 -8.76
N PRO A 247 -17.95 -19.44 -8.92
CA PRO A 247 -17.71 -20.03 -10.25
C PRO A 247 -18.96 -20.07 -11.12
N TYR A 248 -20.08 -20.50 -10.52
CA TYR A 248 -21.37 -20.61 -11.21
C TYR A 248 -21.90 -19.23 -11.58
N ILE A 249 -21.83 -18.26 -10.67
CA ILE A 249 -22.23 -16.87 -10.93
C ILE A 249 -21.42 -16.29 -12.09
N VAL A 250 -20.09 -16.46 -12.08
CA VAL A 250 -19.20 -16.00 -13.15
C VAL A 250 -19.59 -16.61 -14.49
N GLN A 251 -19.83 -17.93 -14.54
CA GLN A 251 -20.22 -18.61 -15.78
C GLN A 251 -21.54 -18.08 -16.37
N GLN A 252 -22.54 -17.81 -15.52
CA GLN A 252 -23.80 -17.23 -15.98
C GLN A 252 -23.62 -15.78 -16.48
N LEU A 253 -22.81 -14.98 -15.79
CA LEU A 253 -22.56 -13.58 -16.17
C LEU A 253 -21.74 -13.43 -17.44
N ILE A 254 -20.79 -14.35 -17.70
CA ILE A 254 -20.04 -14.39 -18.95
C ILE A 254 -20.98 -14.56 -20.15
N GLY A 255 -22.03 -15.37 -20.03
CA GLY A 255 -23.05 -15.51 -21.08
C GLY A 255 -23.78 -14.21 -21.44
N LEU A 256 -23.75 -13.22 -20.55
CA LEU A 256 -24.29 -11.87 -20.78
C LEU A 256 -23.26 -10.90 -21.35
N GLY A 257 -22.04 -11.37 -21.66
CA GLY A 257 -20.92 -10.57 -22.16
C GLY A 257 -21.21 -9.73 -23.39
N SER A 258 -22.02 -10.25 -24.30
CA SER A 258 -22.47 -9.56 -25.51
C SER A 258 -23.44 -8.40 -25.23
N ILE A 259 -24.10 -8.40 -24.08
CA ILE A 259 -25.15 -7.44 -23.70
C ILE A 259 -24.59 -6.41 -22.71
N ILE A 260 -23.79 -6.85 -21.74
CA ILE A 260 -23.27 -6.01 -20.66
C ILE A 260 -21.76 -5.83 -20.83
N PRO A 261 -21.33 -4.64 -21.29
CA PRO A 261 -19.92 -4.37 -21.52
C PRO A 261 -19.08 -4.51 -20.26
N GLY A 262 -17.94 -5.19 -20.37
CA GLY A 262 -17.03 -5.44 -19.25
C GLY A 262 -17.23 -6.79 -18.57
N MET A 263 -18.33 -7.51 -18.84
CA MET A 263 -18.52 -8.89 -18.38
C MET A 263 -17.55 -9.87 -19.06
N GLU A 264 -16.99 -9.53 -20.22
CA GLU A 264 -15.89 -10.28 -20.86
C GLU A 264 -14.65 -10.37 -19.96
N LYS A 265 -14.42 -9.39 -19.07
CA LYS A 265 -13.32 -9.48 -18.10
C LYS A 265 -13.54 -10.60 -17.08
N LEU A 266 -14.75 -11.16 -16.96
CA LEU A 266 -15.01 -12.28 -16.09
C LEU A 266 -14.44 -13.60 -16.60
N TYR A 267 -14.06 -13.68 -17.89
CA TYR A 267 -13.34 -14.85 -18.44
C TYR A 267 -12.03 -15.14 -17.67
N GLN A 268 -11.38 -14.11 -17.13
CA GLN A 268 -10.18 -14.31 -16.28
C GLN A 268 -10.47 -15.11 -14.99
N PHE A 269 -11.75 -15.26 -14.62
CA PHE A 269 -12.21 -16.00 -13.45
C PHE A 269 -12.91 -17.32 -13.81
N SER A 270 -13.10 -17.64 -15.10
CA SER A 270 -13.74 -18.90 -15.52
C SER A 270 -12.78 -20.08 -15.57
N GLU A 271 -11.50 -19.85 -15.85
CA GLU A 271 -10.44 -20.86 -15.79
C GLU A 271 -9.87 -20.93 -14.37
N ILE A 272 -10.62 -21.54 -13.45
CA ILE A 272 -10.27 -21.58 -12.03
C ILE A 272 -9.13 -22.57 -11.81
N SER A 273 -7.90 -22.11 -12.03
CA SER A 273 -6.76 -22.63 -11.28
C SER A 273 -6.66 -21.84 -9.99
N PHE A 274 -6.52 -22.55 -8.86
CA PHE A 274 -6.27 -21.91 -7.57
C PHE A 274 -4.98 -21.09 -7.68
N SER A 275 -5.09 -19.78 -7.48
CA SER A 275 -3.96 -18.86 -7.61
C SER A 275 -3.81 -17.99 -6.37
N ILE A 276 -2.58 -17.92 -5.87
CA ILE A 276 -2.19 -17.02 -4.78
C ILE A 276 -1.17 -16.04 -5.34
N ALA A 277 -1.46 -14.74 -5.28
CA ALA A 277 -0.54 -13.72 -5.79
C ALA A 277 0.72 -13.60 -4.92
N SER A 278 0.58 -13.77 -3.60
CA SER A 278 1.71 -13.77 -2.67
C SER A 278 1.47 -14.66 -1.45
N ALA A 279 2.17 -15.78 -1.38
CA ALA A 279 2.13 -16.67 -0.22
C ALA A 279 2.58 -15.94 1.06
N ARG A 280 3.60 -15.08 0.96
CA ARG A 280 4.07 -14.23 2.06
C ARG A 280 2.94 -13.37 2.61
N TYR A 281 2.20 -12.68 1.74
CA TYR A 281 1.13 -11.80 2.20
C TYR A 281 -0.03 -12.60 2.82
N ALA A 282 -0.38 -13.76 2.26
CA ALA A 282 -1.37 -14.65 2.88
C ALA A 282 -0.96 -15.09 4.30
N ILE A 283 0.30 -15.50 4.50
CA ILE A 283 0.85 -15.85 5.82
C ILE A 283 0.76 -14.66 6.79
N LEU A 284 1.09 -13.46 6.32
CA LEU A 284 1.00 -12.24 7.12
C LEU A 284 -0.44 -11.91 7.52
N VAL A 285 -1.42 -12.07 6.63
CA VAL A 285 -2.85 -11.89 6.94
C VAL A 285 -3.32 -12.91 7.97
N ILE A 286 -2.90 -14.17 7.85
CA ILE A 286 -3.21 -15.23 8.84
C ILE A 286 -2.64 -14.86 10.21
N LEU A 287 -1.36 -14.42 10.27
CA LEU A 287 -0.72 -13.99 11.51
C LEU A 287 -1.51 -12.84 12.17
N LEU A 288 -1.88 -11.83 11.39
CA LEU A 288 -2.65 -10.68 11.88
C LEU A 288 -4.02 -11.13 12.43
N LEU A 289 -4.68 -12.06 11.74
CA LEU A 289 -5.95 -12.64 12.20
C LEU A 289 -5.78 -13.39 13.51
N ILE A 290 -4.79 -14.27 13.62
CA ILE A 290 -4.49 -15.05 14.83
C ILE A 290 -4.29 -14.10 16.01
N ILE A 291 -3.44 -13.07 15.87
CA ILE A 291 -3.20 -12.08 16.92
C ILE A 291 -4.52 -11.44 17.38
N ASN A 292 -5.37 -11.00 16.45
CA ASN A 292 -6.60 -10.29 16.78
C ASN A 292 -7.72 -11.18 17.34
N VAL A 293 -7.75 -12.47 17.00
CA VAL A 293 -8.73 -13.43 17.51
C VAL A 293 -8.31 -13.97 18.88
N PHE A 294 -7.08 -14.48 19.03
CA PHE A 294 -6.61 -15.06 20.29
C PHE A 294 -6.46 -14.02 21.40
N PHE A 295 -6.07 -12.79 21.04
CA PHE A 295 -5.93 -11.69 22.01
C PHE A 295 -7.07 -10.67 21.91
N TYR A 296 -8.24 -11.08 21.42
CA TYR A 296 -9.39 -10.20 21.18
C TYR A 296 -9.77 -9.34 22.40
N LYS A 297 -9.73 -9.91 23.61
CA LYS A 297 -10.05 -9.21 24.86
C LYS A 297 -8.99 -8.19 25.28
N LYS A 298 -7.72 -8.43 24.92
CA LYS A 298 -6.59 -7.55 25.28
C LYS A 298 -6.44 -6.37 24.32
N ILE A 299 -6.76 -6.58 23.04
CA ILE A 299 -6.61 -5.54 22.02
C ILE A 299 -7.77 -4.54 22.11
N ASN A 300 -7.49 -3.34 22.60
CA ASN A 300 -8.47 -2.24 22.64
C ASN A 300 -8.20 -1.20 21.53
N SER A 301 -8.43 -1.61 20.28
CA SER A 301 -8.23 -0.75 19.11
C SER A 301 -9.56 -0.47 18.40
N TYR A 302 -9.75 0.80 18.00
CA TYR A 302 -10.83 1.23 17.11
C TYR A 302 -10.89 0.38 15.82
N TRP A 303 -9.74 -0.07 15.34
CA TRP A 303 -9.62 -0.83 14.10
C TRP A 303 -9.80 -2.34 14.26
N LYS A 304 -9.88 -2.87 15.49
CA LYS A 304 -9.90 -4.32 15.75
C LYS A 304 -10.95 -5.05 14.90
N LYS A 305 -12.18 -4.54 14.88
CA LYS A 305 -13.27 -5.15 14.12
C LYS A 305 -13.02 -5.11 12.62
N PHE A 306 -12.53 -3.96 12.13
CA PHE A 306 -12.18 -3.77 10.73
C PHE A 306 -11.08 -4.76 10.29
N ILE A 307 -10.05 -4.94 11.13
CA ILE A 307 -8.95 -5.88 10.90
C ILE A 307 -9.48 -7.29 10.75
N ILE A 308 -10.29 -7.77 11.71
CA ILE A 308 -10.82 -9.14 11.72
C ILE A 308 -11.70 -9.38 10.47
N VAL A 309 -12.67 -8.49 10.21
CA VAL A 309 -13.56 -8.61 9.05
C VAL A 309 -12.76 -8.66 7.75
N SER A 310 -11.78 -7.76 7.59
CA SER A 310 -10.98 -7.69 6.38
C SER A 310 -10.10 -8.93 6.21
N CYS A 311 -9.47 -9.43 7.28
CA CYS A 311 -8.64 -10.63 7.20
C CYS A 311 -9.48 -11.86 6.87
N VAL A 312 -10.64 -12.02 7.50
CA VAL A 312 -11.55 -13.15 7.25
C VAL A 312 -12.02 -13.13 5.79
N PHE A 313 -12.49 -11.98 5.29
CA PHE A 313 -12.96 -11.91 3.91
C PHE A 313 -11.82 -12.07 2.90
N TYR A 314 -10.64 -11.51 3.17
CA TYR A 314 -9.45 -11.77 2.35
C TYR A 314 -9.19 -13.28 2.20
N LEU A 315 -9.22 -14.02 3.32
CA LEU A 315 -8.99 -15.47 3.31
C LEU A 315 -10.11 -16.26 2.62
N ILE A 316 -11.38 -15.84 2.74
CA ILE A 316 -12.48 -16.49 2.01
C ILE A 316 -12.26 -16.38 0.49
N PHE A 317 -11.82 -15.22 0.03
CA PHE A 317 -11.58 -14.97 -1.40
C PHE A 317 -10.21 -15.41 -1.90
N LEU A 318 -9.34 -15.90 -1.01
CA LEU A 318 -8.04 -16.45 -1.38
C LEU A 318 -8.23 -17.59 -2.39
N GLY A 319 -7.34 -17.67 -3.38
CA GLY A 319 -7.43 -18.63 -4.47
C GLY A 319 -8.23 -18.17 -5.68
N ILE A 320 -8.92 -17.02 -5.62
CA ILE A 320 -9.44 -16.34 -6.81
C ILE A 320 -8.34 -15.40 -7.33
N PRO A 321 -7.88 -15.53 -8.59
CA PRO A 321 -6.77 -14.73 -9.13
C PRO A 321 -6.91 -13.23 -8.86
N LEU A 322 -5.99 -12.68 -8.05
CA LEU A 322 -5.89 -11.27 -7.63
C LEU A 322 -7.14 -10.66 -6.96
N PHE A 323 -8.23 -11.39 -6.81
CA PHE A 323 -9.51 -10.82 -6.37
C PHE A 323 -9.44 -10.39 -4.91
N SER A 324 -8.84 -11.23 -4.05
CA SER A 324 -8.69 -10.95 -2.61
C SER A 324 -7.83 -9.71 -2.37
N GLU A 325 -6.76 -9.56 -3.14
CA GLU A 325 -5.81 -8.46 -3.10
C GLU A 325 -6.45 -7.17 -3.60
N ARG A 326 -7.22 -7.23 -4.69
CA ARG A 326 -7.92 -6.08 -5.30
C ARG A 326 -9.05 -5.54 -4.41
N ILE A 327 -9.86 -6.42 -3.81
CA ILE A 327 -10.99 -6.02 -2.95
C ILE A 327 -10.52 -5.52 -1.58
N PHE A 328 -9.53 -6.19 -0.99
CA PHE A 328 -8.99 -5.82 0.33
C PHE A 328 -7.65 -5.09 0.22
N PHE A 329 -7.50 -4.26 -0.80
CA PHE A 329 -6.30 -3.46 -1.06
C PHE A 329 -5.93 -2.55 0.12
N ILE A 330 -6.93 -2.13 0.90
CA ILE A 330 -6.74 -1.41 2.16
C ILE A 330 -5.89 -2.18 3.19
N LEU A 331 -6.00 -3.51 3.25
CA LEU A 331 -5.14 -4.32 4.11
C LEU A 331 -3.70 -4.27 3.62
N LEU A 332 -3.44 -4.28 2.31
CA LEU A 332 -2.08 -4.20 1.75
C LEU A 332 -1.40 -2.88 2.16
N TYR A 333 -2.18 -1.79 2.26
CA TYR A 333 -1.66 -0.46 2.61
C TYR A 333 -1.50 -0.26 4.11
N LEU A 334 -2.44 -0.78 4.89
CA LEU A 334 -2.48 -0.56 6.34
C LEU A 334 -1.99 -1.76 7.15
N TYR A 335 -1.47 -2.82 6.53
CA TYR A 335 -1.03 -4.03 7.22
C TYR A 335 -0.08 -3.69 8.38
N GLY A 336 0.98 -2.92 8.11
CA GLY A 336 1.96 -2.52 9.12
C GLY A 336 1.32 -1.73 10.26
N TYR A 337 0.44 -0.79 9.94
CA TYR A 337 -0.33 -0.03 10.94
C TYR A 337 -1.21 -0.97 11.80
N PHE A 338 -1.94 -1.89 11.18
CA PHE A 338 -2.81 -2.84 11.86
C PHE A 338 -2.03 -3.81 12.75
N LEU A 339 -0.92 -4.34 12.24
CA LEU A 339 -0.05 -5.20 13.03
C LEU A 339 0.50 -4.46 14.25
N PHE A 340 0.95 -3.22 14.07
CA PHE A 340 1.44 -2.40 15.18
C PHE A 340 0.36 -2.15 16.25
N VAL A 341 -0.85 -1.72 15.86
CA VAL A 341 -1.91 -1.45 16.86
C VAL A 341 -2.39 -2.71 17.57
N SER A 342 -2.24 -3.88 16.97
CA SER A 342 -2.53 -5.17 17.62
C SER A 342 -1.39 -5.61 18.55
N MET A 343 -0.12 -5.49 18.12
CA MET A 343 1.04 -5.91 18.91
C MET A 343 1.35 -4.97 20.09
N LYS A 344 1.09 -3.66 19.95
CA LYS A 344 1.40 -2.68 21.03
C LYS A 344 0.64 -2.99 22.32
N GLU A 345 -0.60 -3.51 22.18
CA GLU A 345 -1.46 -3.90 23.29
C GLU A 345 -0.96 -5.18 24.00
N LEU A 346 -0.10 -5.95 23.33
CA LEU A 346 0.52 -7.15 23.91
C LEU A 346 1.84 -6.79 24.58
N SER A 347 2.76 -6.17 23.83
CA SER A 347 4.03 -5.70 24.34
C SER A 347 4.74 -4.84 23.29
N ILE A 348 5.01 -3.58 23.63
CA ILE A 348 5.80 -2.69 22.75
C ILE A 348 7.22 -3.21 22.51
N LYS A 349 7.82 -3.89 23.50
CA LYS A 349 9.16 -4.48 23.37
C LYS A 349 9.17 -5.58 22.32
N VAL A 350 8.15 -6.44 22.32
CA VAL A 350 7.99 -7.49 21.31
C VAL A 350 7.74 -6.89 19.94
N ALA A 351 6.93 -5.83 19.83
CA ALA A 351 6.71 -5.14 18.56
C ALA A 351 8.01 -4.56 17.99
N VAL A 352 8.81 -3.85 18.80
CA VAL A 352 10.10 -3.30 18.35
C VAL A 352 11.10 -4.40 17.98
N PHE A 353 11.21 -5.45 18.77
CA PHE A 353 12.08 -6.58 18.44
C PHE A 353 11.68 -7.23 17.11
N PHE A 354 10.38 -7.54 16.96
CA PHE A 354 9.84 -8.11 15.73
C PHE A 354 10.11 -7.21 14.51
N SER A 355 9.99 -5.88 14.64
CA SER A 355 10.25 -4.97 13.53
C SER A 355 11.71 -4.96 13.08
N PHE A 356 12.67 -5.10 14.01
CA PHE A 356 14.08 -5.22 13.64
C PHE A 356 14.42 -6.58 13.03
N VAL A 357 13.86 -7.67 13.55
CA VAL A 357 14.01 -9.00 12.91
C VAL A 357 13.48 -8.98 11.48
N TYR A 358 12.30 -8.39 11.29
CA TYR A 358 11.71 -8.29 9.96
C TYR A 358 12.45 -7.31 9.05
N LEU A 359 13.01 -6.22 9.58
CA LEU A 359 13.91 -5.33 8.83
C LEU A 359 15.11 -6.11 8.30
N SER A 360 15.74 -6.96 9.11
CA SER A 360 16.86 -7.79 8.66
C SER A 360 16.44 -8.73 7.53
N LEU A 361 15.30 -9.41 7.67
CA LEU A 361 14.75 -10.27 6.60
C LEU A 361 14.45 -9.47 5.33
N PHE A 362 13.87 -8.29 5.47
CA PHE A 362 13.61 -7.36 4.36
C PHE A 362 14.90 -6.99 3.65
N VAL A 363 15.96 -6.60 4.38
CA VAL A 363 17.24 -6.23 3.78
C VAL A 363 17.88 -7.40 3.04
N VAL A 364 17.89 -8.60 3.65
CA VAL A 364 18.44 -9.81 3.00
C VAL A 364 17.68 -10.12 1.71
N GLU A 365 16.35 -10.07 1.74
CA GLU A 365 15.51 -10.27 0.56
C GLU A 365 15.80 -9.22 -0.52
N LYS A 366 15.87 -7.93 -0.16
CA LYS A 366 16.11 -6.85 -1.12
C LYS A 366 17.53 -6.85 -1.66
N LEU A 367 18.49 -7.48 -0.99
CA LEU A 367 19.83 -7.74 -1.53
C LEU A 367 19.90 -9.05 -2.34
N ASN A 368 18.76 -9.63 -2.72
CA ASN A 368 18.64 -10.90 -3.45
C ASN A 368 19.24 -12.12 -2.71
N GLY A 369 19.42 -12.04 -1.39
CA GLY A 369 19.99 -13.13 -0.58
C GLY A 369 19.08 -14.37 -0.46
N LEU A 370 17.81 -14.27 -0.86
CA LEU A 370 16.82 -15.36 -0.81
C LEU A 370 16.45 -15.93 -2.20
N GLN A 371 17.31 -15.79 -3.21
CA GLN A 371 17.09 -16.27 -4.59
C GLN A 371 15.73 -15.84 -5.17
N THR A 372 15.53 -14.54 -5.35
CA THR A 372 14.43 -13.98 -6.15
C THR A 372 14.69 -14.23 -7.65
N LEU A 373 14.38 -15.45 -8.13
CA LEU A 373 14.78 -15.94 -9.46
C LEU A 373 14.06 -15.24 -10.64
N TYR A 374 12.83 -14.74 -10.47
CA TYR A 374 12.01 -14.25 -11.58
C TYR A 374 12.17 -12.75 -11.88
N ASP A 375 12.34 -11.92 -10.85
CA ASP A 375 12.50 -10.46 -10.98
C ASP A 375 13.39 -9.92 -9.84
N PRO A 376 14.71 -10.17 -9.88
CA PRO A 376 15.62 -9.75 -8.82
C PRO A 376 15.72 -8.22 -8.76
N PHE A 377 16.02 -7.72 -7.56
CA PHE A 377 16.29 -6.30 -7.32
C PHE A 377 17.63 -5.88 -7.95
N TRP A 378 17.81 -4.58 -8.19
CA TRP A 378 19.05 -3.98 -8.69
C TRP A 378 19.44 -4.36 -10.12
N GLN A 379 18.45 -4.68 -10.97
CA GLN A 379 18.66 -4.94 -12.39
C GLN A 379 18.81 -3.66 -13.22
N ARG A 380 18.14 -2.57 -12.84
CA ARG A 380 18.18 -1.29 -13.57
C ARG A 380 19.32 -0.37 -13.13
N TYR A 381 19.85 -0.59 -11.93
CA TYR A 381 20.98 0.14 -11.36
C TYR A 381 21.50 -0.59 -10.12
N PRO A 382 22.77 -0.38 -9.72
CA PRO A 382 23.39 -1.10 -8.61
C PRO A 382 22.76 -0.78 -7.24
N VAL A 383 23.08 -1.57 -6.21
CA VAL A 383 22.63 -1.38 -4.82
C VAL A 383 23.09 -0.04 -4.23
N SER A 384 24.27 0.41 -4.64
CA SER A 384 24.87 1.68 -4.22
C SER A 384 25.79 2.22 -5.31
N SER A 385 26.07 3.53 -5.23
CA SER A 385 27.04 4.20 -6.08
C SER A 385 27.70 5.36 -5.33
N ILE A 386 28.92 5.73 -5.74
CA ILE A 386 29.55 6.99 -5.33
C ILE A 386 28.99 8.19 -6.11
N VAL A 387 28.29 7.95 -7.22
CA VAL A 387 27.59 9.00 -7.97
C VAL A 387 26.26 9.28 -7.28
N PRO A 388 26.01 10.51 -6.79
CA PRO A 388 24.75 10.83 -6.11
C PRO A 388 23.58 10.72 -7.10
N PHE A 389 22.46 10.19 -6.62
CA PHE A 389 21.20 10.03 -7.37
C PHE A 389 21.34 9.18 -8.65
N TYR A 390 22.30 8.26 -8.67
CA TYR A 390 22.59 7.39 -9.82
C TYR A 390 21.37 6.64 -10.37
N TYR A 391 20.37 6.32 -9.53
CA TYR A 391 19.14 5.64 -9.92
C TYR A 391 18.21 6.45 -10.82
N PHE A 392 18.46 7.75 -11.01
CA PHE A 392 17.79 8.56 -12.04
C PHE A 392 18.55 8.62 -13.36
N ASN A 393 19.75 8.04 -13.44
CA ASN A 393 20.55 8.03 -14.65
C ASN A 393 20.64 6.62 -15.25
N PRO A 394 19.81 6.29 -16.25
CA PRO A 394 19.79 4.96 -16.85
C PRO A 394 21.04 4.62 -17.69
N LYS A 395 21.98 5.56 -17.86
CA LYS A 395 23.23 5.36 -18.63
C LYS A 395 24.39 4.75 -17.83
N LEU A 396 24.16 4.36 -16.58
CA LEU A 396 25.18 3.75 -15.70
C LEU A 396 25.20 2.22 -15.78
N LEU A 397 24.63 1.63 -16.83
CA LEU A 397 24.74 0.23 -17.21
C LEU A 397 25.38 0.07 -18.58
#